data_AF-A0AAV2IZ15-F1
#
_entry.id   AF-A0AAV2IZ15-F1
#
_cell.length_a   1.000
_cell.length_b   1.000
_cell.length_c   1.000
_cell.angle_alpha   90.00
_cell.angle_beta   90.00
_cell.angle_gamma   90.00
#
_symmetry.space_group_name_H-M   'P 1'
#
loop_
_entity.id
_entity.type
_entity.pdbx_description
1 polymer ?
#
loop_
_entity_poly.entity_id
_entity_poly.type
_entity_poly.pdbx_seq_one_letter_code
_entity_poly.pdbx_strand_id
1 'polypeptide(L)'
;MNLMQDLSAYSNQFLEMVCDKLKEYKEICNTAYRGIVQCEEKLTISASWSKDEDISRLLQSLPNWANMAQPRQTRQKREDEEDYTRTAFAKESEVLTGNLGDKLIPQNEILRDVSDMKALANLHESMEWFSARLKAFFYSVPYMSVECST
;
A
#
# COMPACT_ATOMS: atom_id res chain seq x y z
N MET A 1 -13.20 23.18 30.11
CA MET A 1 -12.51 23.55 28.86
C MET A 1 -12.80 22.45 27.85
N ASN A 2 -13.68 22.72 26.90
CA ASN A 2 -14.03 21.77 25.86
C ASN A 2 -13.16 22.14 24.65
N LEU A 3 -12.06 21.43 24.43
CA LEU A 3 -11.07 21.75 23.38
C LEU A 3 -11.73 21.85 21.98
N MET A 4 -12.86 21.17 21.78
CA MET A 4 -13.67 21.23 20.56
C MET A 4 -14.44 22.56 20.38
N GLN A 5 -14.74 23.31 21.44
CA GLN A 5 -15.49 24.58 21.36
C GLN A 5 -14.60 25.76 20.94
N ASP A 6 -13.29 25.69 21.19
CA ASP A 6 -12.30 26.69 20.75
C ASP A 6 -11.53 26.24 19.50
N LEU A 7 -12.00 25.19 18.81
CA LEU A 7 -11.31 24.56 17.66
C LEU A 7 -10.97 25.55 16.54
N SER A 8 -11.78 26.59 16.36
CA SER A 8 -11.51 27.69 15.43
C SER A 8 -10.21 28.42 15.78
N ALA A 9 -10.01 28.77 17.05
CA ALA A 9 -8.83 29.50 17.54
C ALA A 9 -7.55 28.67 17.51
N TYR A 10 -7.67 27.34 17.58
CA TYR A 10 -6.54 26.39 17.59
C TYR A 10 -6.42 25.54 16.32
N SER A 11 -7.21 25.85 15.29
CA SER A 11 -7.31 25.07 14.04
C SER A 11 -5.95 24.84 13.37
N ASN A 12 -5.10 25.88 13.31
CA ASN A 12 -3.75 25.78 12.76
C ASN A 12 -2.84 24.87 13.60
N GLN A 13 -2.88 24.98 14.93
CA GLN A 13 -2.07 24.15 15.83
C GLN A 13 -2.51 22.68 15.74
N PHE A 14 -3.81 22.42 15.66
CA PHE A 14 -4.34 21.08 15.49
C PHE A 14 -3.92 20.49 14.13
N LEU A 15 -4.01 21.27 13.05
CA LEU A 15 -3.58 20.83 11.72
C LEU A 15 -2.08 20.52 11.70
N GLU A 16 -1.26 21.35 12.34
CA GLU A 16 0.19 21.12 12.47
C GLU A 16 0.48 19.82 13.22
N MET A 17 -0.17 19.58 14.36
CA MET A 17 -0.04 18.32 15.11
C MET A 17 -0.45 17.11 14.28
N VAL A 18 -1.55 17.20 13.52
CA VAL A 18 -1.99 16.13 12.62
C VAL A 18 -0.93 15.90 11.55
N CYS A 19 -0.42 16.95 10.90
CA CYS A 19 0.63 16.85 9.89
C CYS A 19 1.89 16.18 10.45
N ASP A 20 2.31 16.54 11.67
CA ASP A 20 3.50 15.96 12.28
C ASP A 20 3.32 14.49 12.62
N LYS A 21 2.13 14.09 13.11
CA LYS A 21 1.82 12.68 13.32
C LYS A 21 1.75 11.89 12.02
N LEU A 22 1.27 12.50 10.93
CA LEU A 22 1.28 11.89 9.59
C LEU A 22 2.71 11.68 9.07
N LYS A 23 3.59 12.67 9.25
CA LYS A 23 5.01 12.55 8.88
C LYS A 23 5.67 11.43 9.68
N GLU A 24 5.47 11.40 11.00
CA GLU A 24 6.02 10.36 11.87
C GLU A 24 5.57 8.96 11.45
N TYR A 25 4.26 8.78 11.19
CA TYR A 25 3.72 7.51 10.71
C TYR A 25 4.36 7.08 9.38
N LYS A 26 4.53 8.00 8.43
CA LYS A 26 5.20 7.74 7.15
C LYS A 26 6.64 7.27 7.36
N GLU A 27 7.39 7.90 8.24
CA GLU A 27 8.79 7.52 8.52
C GLU A 27 8.89 6.15 9.19
N ILE A 28 7.98 5.82 10.12
CA ILE A 28 7.88 4.49 10.72
C ILE A 28 7.61 3.43 9.64
N CYS A 29 6.64 3.68 8.75
CA CYS A 29 6.31 2.75 7.67
C CYS A 29 7.48 2.55 6.70
N ASN A 30 8.16 3.64 6.31
CA ASN A 30 9.32 3.58 5.44
C ASN A 30 10.48 2.79 6.07
N THR A 31 10.74 3.01 7.36
CA THR A 31 11.79 2.31 8.10
C THR A 31 11.50 0.83 8.19
N ALA A 32 10.26 0.46 8.55
CA ALA A 32 9.82 -0.93 8.60
C ALA A 32 9.90 -1.61 7.22
N TYR A 33 9.40 -0.95 6.18
CA TYR A 33 9.47 -1.44 4.80
C TYR A 33 10.92 -1.70 4.37
N ARG A 34 11.81 -0.72 4.54
CA ARG A 34 13.23 -0.86 4.18
C ARG A 34 13.92 -1.97 4.97
N GLY A 35 13.60 -2.13 6.25
CA GLY A 35 14.15 -3.21 7.07
C GLY A 35 13.79 -4.61 6.55
N ILE A 36 12.67 -4.74 5.83
CA ILE A 36 12.21 -6.00 5.26
C ILE A 36 12.78 -6.23 3.85
N VAL A 37 12.75 -5.20 2.99
CA VAL A 37 13.03 -5.38 1.56
C VAL A 37 14.47 -5.05 1.16
N GLN A 38 15.32 -4.62 2.09
CA GLN A 38 16.70 -4.23 1.80
C GLN A 38 17.69 -5.06 2.62
N CYS A 39 18.64 -5.71 1.94
CA CYS A 39 19.73 -6.48 2.54
C CYS A 39 21.06 -6.02 1.93
N GLU A 40 22.05 -5.68 2.76
CA GLU A 40 23.38 -5.23 2.31
C GLU A 40 23.31 -4.14 1.23
N GLU A 41 22.49 -3.12 1.48
CA GLU A 41 22.22 -2.00 0.57
C GLU A 41 21.45 -2.33 -0.71
N LYS A 42 21.29 -3.61 -1.07
CA LYS A 42 20.49 -4.04 -2.22
C LYS A 42 19.04 -4.28 -1.85
N LEU A 43 18.14 -3.89 -2.74
CA LEU A 43 16.72 -4.20 -2.63
C LEU A 43 16.46 -5.63 -3.10
N THR A 44 15.43 -6.26 -2.56
CA THR A 44 14.85 -7.44 -3.19
C THR A 44 14.41 -7.12 -4.62
N ILE A 45 14.35 -8.14 -5.47
CA ILE A 45 13.92 -7.99 -6.87
C ILE A 45 12.54 -7.34 -6.93
N SER A 46 11.58 -7.83 -6.13
CA SER A 46 10.22 -7.29 -6.09
C SER A 46 10.18 -5.82 -5.67
N ALA A 47 10.99 -5.41 -4.70
CA ALA A 47 11.07 -4.01 -4.30
C ALA A 47 11.75 -3.13 -5.35
N SER A 48 12.71 -3.66 -6.10
CA SER A 48 13.33 -2.96 -7.23
C SER A 48 12.32 -2.75 -8.36
N TRP A 49 11.58 -3.79 -8.72
CA TRP A 49 10.52 -3.74 -9.73
C TRP A 49 9.38 -2.81 -9.36
N SER A 50 9.01 -2.73 -8.07
CA SER A 50 8.00 -1.77 -7.60
C SER A 50 8.43 -0.30 -7.69
N LYS A 51 9.73 -0.03 -7.83
CA LYS A 51 10.27 1.33 -8.03
C LYS A 51 10.48 1.66 -9.51
N ASP A 52 10.66 0.64 -10.35
CA ASP A 52 10.72 0.79 -11.79
C ASP A 52 9.32 1.08 -12.31
N GLU A 53 9.14 2.24 -12.93
CA GLU A 53 7.82 2.73 -13.34
C GLU A 53 7.23 1.89 -14.48
N ASP A 54 8.06 1.41 -15.40
CA ASP A 54 7.60 0.61 -16.55
C ASP A 54 7.20 -0.79 -16.10
N ILE A 55 8.01 -1.42 -15.25
CA ILE A 55 7.69 -2.73 -14.67
C ILE A 55 6.47 -2.63 -13.76
N SER A 56 6.37 -1.57 -12.95
CA SER A 56 5.21 -1.35 -12.07
C SER A 56 3.93 -1.17 -12.87
N ARG A 57 3.95 -0.35 -13.95
CA ARG A 57 2.81 -0.18 -14.84
C ARG A 57 2.42 -1.50 -15.52
N LEU A 58 3.40 -2.30 -15.94
CA LEU A 58 3.15 -3.62 -16.51
C LEU A 58 2.50 -4.56 -15.50
N LEU A 59 3.07 -4.70 -14.30
CA LEU A 59 2.53 -5.53 -13.22
C LEU A 59 1.11 -5.13 -12.84
N GLN A 60 0.83 -3.82 -12.76
CA GLN A 60 -0.51 -3.31 -12.44
C GLN A 60 -1.53 -3.52 -13.55
N SER A 61 -1.08 -3.66 -14.80
CA SER A 61 -1.95 -3.98 -15.94
C SER A 61 -2.37 -5.47 -15.99
N LEU A 62 -1.70 -6.33 -15.23
CA LEU A 62 -1.99 -7.75 -15.25
C LEU A 62 -3.31 -8.06 -14.51
N PRO A 63 -4.06 -9.09 -14.96
CA PRO A 63 -5.39 -9.39 -14.40
C PRO A 63 -5.39 -9.75 -12.91
N ASN A 64 -4.33 -10.41 -12.45
CA ASN A 64 -4.10 -10.76 -11.04
C ASN A 64 -4.11 -9.52 -10.15
N TRP A 65 -3.39 -8.46 -10.55
CA TRP A 65 -3.36 -7.19 -9.83
C TRP A 65 -4.71 -6.50 -9.86
N ALA A 66 -5.32 -6.39 -11.05
CA ALA A 66 -6.62 -5.75 -11.21
C ALA A 66 -7.71 -6.41 -10.34
N ASN A 67 -7.68 -7.73 -10.23
CA ASN A 67 -8.60 -8.49 -9.37
C ASN A 67 -8.30 -8.31 -7.87
N MET A 68 -7.03 -8.22 -7.48
CA MET A 68 -6.62 -7.97 -6.10
C MET A 68 -6.97 -6.56 -5.63
N ALA A 69 -6.83 -5.56 -6.51
CA ALA A 69 -7.11 -4.16 -6.20
C ALA A 69 -8.61 -3.87 -6.00
N GLN A 70 -9.50 -4.79 -6.36
CA GLN A 70 -10.93 -4.63 -6.11
C GLN A 70 -11.28 -4.92 -4.64
N PRO A 71 -12.20 -4.15 -4.03
CA PRO A 71 -12.71 -4.45 -2.71
C PRO A 71 -13.24 -5.89 -2.65
N ARG A 72 -12.92 -6.62 -1.56
CA ARG A 72 -13.34 -8.03 -1.39
C ARG A 72 -14.84 -8.25 -1.54
N GLN A 73 -15.66 -7.23 -1.30
CA GLN A 73 -17.12 -7.26 -1.44
C GLN A 73 -17.61 -7.26 -2.90
N THR A 74 -16.83 -6.71 -3.82
CA THR A 74 -17.14 -6.65 -5.26
C THR A 74 -16.57 -7.82 -6.06
N ARG A 75 -15.74 -8.66 -5.43
CA ARG A 75 -15.18 -9.85 -6.09
C ARG A 75 -16.28 -10.89 -6.32
N GLN A 76 -16.80 -10.96 -7.55
CA GLN A 76 -17.76 -11.97 -7.95
C GLN A 76 -17.11 -13.36 -7.87
N LYS A 77 -17.62 -14.25 -7.01
CA LYS A 77 -17.32 -15.69 -7.07
C LYS A 77 -17.90 -16.24 -8.38
N ARG A 78 -17.06 -16.44 -9.40
CA ARG A 78 -17.45 -17.17 -10.61
C ARG A 78 -16.78 -18.53 -10.61
N GLU A 79 -17.51 -19.59 -10.96
CA GLU A 79 -17.00 -20.96 -11.03
C GLU A 79 -15.94 -21.13 -12.13
N ASP A 80 -15.88 -20.21 -13.12
CA ASP A 80 -14.80 -20.10 -14.12
C ASP A 80 -13.49 -19.47 -13.57
N GLU A 81 -13.43 -19.13 -12.27
CA GLU A 81 -12.25 -18.48 -11.67
C GLU A 81 -10.98 -19.33 -11.80
N GLU A 82 -11.04 -20.66 -11.75
CA GLU A 82 -9.81 -21.47 -11.72
C GLU A 82 -9.00 -21.37 -13.01
N ASP A 83 -9.64 -21.49 -14.17
CA ASP A 83 -8.96 -21.48 -15.46
C ASP A 83 -8.49 -20.07 -15.83
N TYR A 84 -9.30 -19.06 -15.47
CA TYR A 84 -8.91 -17.66 -15.55
C TYR A 84 -7.71 -17.34 -14.64
N THR A 85 -7.73 -17.84 -13.40
CA THR A 85 -6.67 -17.64 -12.40
C THR A 85 -5.38 -18.33 -12.84
N ARG A 86 -5.45 -19.56 -13.36
CA ARG A 86 -4.30 -20.26 -13.94
C ARG A 86 -3.72 -19.49 -15.13
N THR A 87 -4.56 -19.00 -16.03
CA THR A 87 -4.11 -18.22 -17.20
C THR A 87 -3.47 -16.91 -16.80
N ALA A 88 -4.03 -16.21 -15.80
CA ALA A 88 -3.47 -14.98 -15.25
C ALA A 88 -2.10 -15.22 -14.59
N PHE A 89 -1.96 -16.28 -13.79
CA PHE A 89 -0.69 -16.65 -13.17
C PHE A 89 0.36 -17.11 -14.20
N ALA A 90 -0.04 -17.83 -15.23
CA ALA A 90 0.85 -18.23 -16.31
C ALA A 90 1.43 -17.01 -17.04
N LYS A 91 0.56 -16.04 -17.38
CA LYS A 91 0.97 -14.80 -18.03
C LYS A 91 1.90 -13.95 -17.14
N GLU A 92 1.59 -13.85 -15.85
CA GLU A 92 2.46 -13.18 -14.88
C GLU A 92 3.84 -13.87 -14.80
N SER A 93 3.85 -15.19 -14.65
CA SER A 93 5.09 -15.97 -14.54
C SER A 93 5.96 -15.83 -15.78
N GLU A 94 5.37 -15.86 -16.98
CA GLU A 94 6.08 -15.66 -18.25
C GLU A 94 6.75 -14.28 -18.31
N VAL A 95 6.01 -13.22 -17.97
CA VAL A 95 6.51 -11.85 -17.98
C VAL A 95 7.63 -11.65 -16.96
N LEU A 96 7.44 -12.13 -15.72
CA LEU A 96 8.44 -11.95 -14.67
C LEU A 96 9.71 -12.76 -14.94
N THR A 97 9.56 -14.00 -15.40
CA THR A 97 10.70 -14.85 -15.76
C THR A 97 11.45 -14.27 -16.97
N GLY A 98 10.73 -13.75 -17.96
CA GLY A 98 11.34 -13.06 -19.11
C GLY A 98 12.16 -11.83 -18.71
N ASN A 99 11.68 -11.05 -17.73
CA ASN A 99 12.41 -9.87 -17.22
C ASN A 99 13.66 -10.23 -16.41
N LEU A 100 13.72 -11.43 -15.82
CA LEU A 100 14.89 -11.91 -15.09
C LEU A 100 16.03 -12.35 -16.01
N GLY A 101 15.70 -12.77 -17.25
CA GLY A 101 16.64 -13.36 -18.19
C GLY A 101 17.31 -14.62 -17.64
N ASP A 102 18.52 -14.95 -18.11
CA ASP A 102 19.29 -16.12 -17.66
C ASP A 102 20.00 -15.93 -16.30
N LYS A 103 19.67 -14.87 -15.56
CA LYS A 103 20.35 -14.55 -14.29
C LYS A 103 19.75 -15.37 -13.15
N LEU A 104 20.59 -16.19 -12.51
CA LEU A 104 20.28 -16.79 -11.22
C LEU A 104 20.04 -15.68 -10.19
N ILE A 105 18.86 -15.65 -9.59
CA ILE A 105 18.52 -14.67 -8.55
C ILE A 105 19.27 -15.02 -7.26
N PRO A 106 20.10 -14.11 -6.73
CA PRO A 106 20.77 -14.30 -5.45
C PRO A 106 19.75 -14.49 -4.31
N GLN A 107 20.05 -15.38 -3.36
CA GLN A 107 19.11 -15.67 -2.27
C GLN A 107 18.80 -14.46 -1.37
N ASN A 108 19.74 -13.52 -1.24
CA ASN A 108 19.59 -12.28 -0.49
C ASN A 108 18.71 -11.25 -1.20
N GLU A 109 18.41 -11.43 -2.49
CA GLU A 109 17.50 -10.57 -3.25
C GLU A 109 16.06 -11.13 -3.26
N ILE A 110 15.81 -12.24 -2.56
CA ILE A 110 14.51 -12.90 -2.44
C ILE A 110 14.00 -12.78 -1.00
N LEU A 111 12.75 -12.37 -0.85
CA LEU A 111 12.06 -12.38 0.44
C LEU A 111 11.63 -13.82 0.77
N ARG A 112 12.35 -14.48 1.67
CA ARG A 112 12.15 -15.92 1.98
C ARG A 112 11.52 -16.16 3.35
N ASP A 113 11.72 -15.27 4.30
CA ASP A 113 11.14 -15.43 5.64
C ASP A 113 9.63 -15.14 5.59
N VAL A 114 8.86 -16.11 6.08
CA VAL A 114 7.40 -15.98 6.22
C VAL A 114 7.04 -14.89 7.22
N SER A 115 7.87 -14.66 8.23
CA SER A 115 7.71 -13.60 9.22
C SER A 115 7.82 -12.22 8.56
N ASP A 116 8.80 -12.04 7.68
CA ASP A 116 8.99 -10.82 6.91
C ASP A 116 7.83 -10.57 5.93
N MET A 117 7.37 -11.62 5.25
CA MET A 117 6.18 -11.55 4.40
C MET A 117 4.92 -11.14 5.20
N LYS A 118 4.74 -11.68 6.40
CA LYS A 118 3.64 -11.29 7.31
C LYS A 118 3.79 -9.85 7.79
N ALA A 119 5.00 -9.42 8.13
CA ALA A 119 5.26 -8.05 8.55
C ALA A 119 4.94 -7.06 7.42
N LEU A 120 5.31 -7.39 6.18
CA LEU A 120 4.99 -6.59 5.00
C LEU A 120 3.49 -6.52 4.74
N ALA A 121 2.78 -7.64 4.87
CA ALA A 121 1.32 -7.68 4.73
C ALA A 121 0.62 -6.83 5.80
N ASN A 122 1.04 -6.95 7.07
CA ASN A 122 0.49 -6.15 8.17
C ASN A 122 0.75 -4.65 7.98
N LEU A 123 1.95 -4.29 7.49
CA LEU A 123 2.28 -2.90 7.19
C LEU A 123 1.40 -2.34 6.06
N HIS A 124 1.18 -3.12 5.00
CA HIS A 124 0.29 -2.73 3.92
C HIS A 124 -1.15 -2.54 4.42
N GLU A 125 -1.67 -3.47 5.21
CA GLU A 125 -3.01 -3.39 5.81
C GLU A 125 -3.15 -2.17 6.74
N SER A 126 -2.13 -1.88 7.55
CA SER A 126 -2.17 -0.70 8.44
C SER A 126 -2.18 0.61 7.66
N MET A 127 -1.40 0.71 6.58
CA MET A 127 -1.38 1.87 5.68
C MET A 127 -2.70 2.04 4.94
N GLU A 128 -3.28 0.95 4.44
CA GLU A 128 -4.58 0.96 3.77
C GLU A 128 -5.67 1.46 4.73
N TRP A 129 -5.76 0.84 5.93
CA TRP A 129 -6.71 1.24 6.97
C TRP A 129 -6.56 2.71 7.34
N PHE A 130 -5.33 3.17 7.59
CA PHE A 130 -5.08 4.54 8.00
C PHE A 130 -5.44 5.53 6.89
N SER A 131 -5.09 5.24 5.64
CA SER A 131 -5.44 6.07 4.50
C SER A 131 -6.96 6.20 4.31
N ALA A 132 -7.71 5.10 4.54
CA ALA A 132 -9.17 5.11 4.47
C ALA A 132 -9.77 5.99 5.57
N ARG A 133 -9.23 5.93 6.79
CA ARG A 133 -9.65 6.79 7.92
C ARG A 133 -9.36 8.25 7.64
N LEU A 134 -8.20 8.57 7.08
CA LEU A 134 -7.85 9.95 6.70
C LEU A 134 -8.79 10.48 5.60
N LYS A 135 -9.06 9.68 4.57
CA LYS A 135 -10.03 10.06 3.52
C LYS A 135 -11.39 10.36 4.13
N ALA A 136 -11.92 9.45 4.96
CA ALA A 136 -13.21 9.66 5.63
C ALA A 136 -13.23 10.91 6.50
N PHE A 137 -12.14 11.15 7.26
CA PHE A 137 -11.97 12.38 8.04
C PHE A 137 -12.00 13.62 7.14
N PHE A 138 -11.20 13.67 6.07
CA PHE A 138 -11.15 14.81 5.16
C PHE A 138 -12.49 15.06 4.46
N TYR A 139 -13.25 14.02 4.12
CA TYR A 139 -14.61 14.18 3.59
C TYR A 139 -15.61 14.74 4.62
N SER A 140 -15.36 14.58 5.92
CA SER A 140 -16.21 15.10 6.99
C SER A 140 -15.96 16.57 7.34
N VAL A 141 -14.75 17.08 7.05
CA VAL A 141 -14.34 18.46 7.39
C VAL A 141 -15.23 19.55 6.72
N PRO A 142 -15.61 19.45 5.43
CA PRO A 142 -16.49 20.44 4.78
C PRO A 142 -17.91 20.50 5.35
N TYR A 143 -18.39 19.41 5.97
CA TYR A 143 -19.75 19.36 6.54
C TYR A 143 -19.83 20.03 7.92
N MET A 144 -18.73 20.11 8.67
CA MET A 144 -18.71 20.74 9.99
C MET A 144 -18.62 22.28 9.95
N SER A 145 -18.20 22.88 8.84
CA SER A 145 -18.10 24.34 8.70
C SER A 145 -19.44 25.03 8.40
N VAL A 146 -20.46 24.29 7.95
CA VAL A 146 -21.79 24.85 7.62
C VAL A 146 -22.71 24.94 8.85
N GLU A 147 -22.59 24.00 9.81
CA GLU A 147 -23.44 24.01 11.02
C GLU A 147 -23.05 25.10 12.05
N CYS A 148 -21.86 25.69 11.96
CA CYS A 148 -21.42 26.78 12.83
C CYS A 148 -21.83 28.19 12.35
N SER A 149 -22.66 28.32 11.31
CA SER A 149 -23.09 29.62 10.74
C SER A 149 -24.59 29.92 10.87
N THR A 150 -25.32 29.22 11.75
CA THR A 150 -26.72 29.51 12.14
C THR A 150 -26.85 29.61 13.64
#